data_AF-A0A2D8ZZ02-F1
#
_entry.id   AF-A0A2D8ZZ02-F1
#
_cell.length_a   1.000
_cell.length_b   1.000
_cell.length_c   1.000
_cell.angle_alpha   90.00
_cell.angle_beta   90.00
_cell.angle_gamma   90.00
#
_symmetry.space_group_name_H-M   'P 1'
#
loop_
_entity.id
_entity.type
_entity.pdbx_description
1 polymer ?
#
loop_
_entity_poly.entity_id
_entity_poly.type
_entity_poly.pdbx_seq_one_letter_code
_entity_poly.pdbx_strand_id
1 'polypeptide(L)'
;MKALGQVIVAEFPDVHAAVQDLIADGDRVIERTQTSATHTGEFNGISPTGKQVGWTEIHIYRLEDGKIAEQWSEIDLLGLLVQLGAIPGP
;
A
#
# COMPACT_ATOMS: atom_id res chain seq x y z
N MET A 1 -1.48 14.79 -2.58
CA MET A 1 -2.55 13.79 -2.46
C MET A 1 -2.23 12.95 -1.22
N LYS A 2 -2.82 13.24 -0.05
CA LYS A 2 -2.48 12.59 1.25
C LYS A 2 -3.39 11.41 1.60
N ALA A 3 -4.31 11.04 0.72
CA ALA A 3 -5.51 10.32 1.10
C ALA A 3 -5.32 8.80 1.31
N LEU A 4 -4.34 8.14 0.69
CA LEU A 4 -4.21 6.69 0.86
C LEU A 4 -3.43 6.30 2.14
N GLY A 5 -2.29 6.95 2.39
CA GLY A 5 -1.47 6.65 3.58
C GLY A 5 -2.16 6.96 4.92
N GLN A 6 -3.03 7.98 4.98
CA GLN A 6 -3.77 8.28 6.22
C GLN A 6 -4.93 7.32 6.49
N VAL A 7 -5.55 6.76 5.45
CA VAL A 7 -6.66 5.81 5.60
C VAL A 7 -6.14 4.44 6.06
N ILE A 8 -4.97 4.01 5.58
CA ILE A 8 -4.40 2.71 5.96
C ILE A 8 -4.02 2.69 7.45
N VAL A 9 -3.40 3.73 8.00
CA VAL A 9 -2.98 3.73 9.43
C VAL A 9 -4.15 3.68 10.41
N ALA A 10 -5.31 4.23 10.05
CA ALA A 10 -6.49 4.22 10.92
C ALA A 10 -7.11 2.81 11.03
N GLU A 11 -7.22 2.11 9.91
CA GLU A 11 -7.89 0.80 9.85
C GLU A 11 -6.92 -0.38 10.09
N PHE A 12 -5.63 -0.13 9.90
CA PHE A 12 -4.51 -1.06 10.09
C PHE A 12 -3.44 -0.43 11.01
N PRO A 13 -3.68 -0.38 12.33
CA PRO A 13 -2.82 0.34 13.28
C PRO A 13 -1.43 -0.30 13.43
N ASP A 14 -1.29 -1.57 13.08
CA ASP A 14 -0.04 -2.34 13.08
C ASP A 14 0.59 -2.45 11.68
N VAL A 15 0.15 -1.63 10.72
CA VAL A 15 0.70 -1.64 9.36
C VAL A 15 2.21 -1.42 9.36
N HIS A 16 2.91 -2.33 8.70
CA HIS A 16 4.35 -2.25 8.49
C HIS A 16 4.67 -2.46 7.02
N ALA A 17 5.29 -1.46 6.40
CA ALA A 17 5.79 -1.54 5.03
C ALA A 17 7.32 -1.65 5.06
N ALA A 18 7.84 -2.71 4.47
CA ALA A 18 9.27 -2.93 4.30
C ALA A 18 9.66 -2.67 2.85
N VAL A 19 10.56 -1.71 2.62
CA VAL A 19 11.13 -1.44 1.30
C VAL A 19 11.93 -2.64 0.84
N GLN A 20 11.54 -3.21 -0.29
CA GLN A 20 12.22 -4.35 -0.92
C GLN A 20 13.23 -3.87 -1.96
N ASP A 21 12.85 -2.86 -2.76
CA ASP A 21 13.73 -2.24 -3.75
C ASP A 21 13.56 -0.73 -3.75
N LEU A 22 14.68 -0.02 -3.95
CA LEU A 22 14.71 1.42 -4.14
C LEU A 22 15.67 1.73 -5.30
N ILE A 23 15.12 2.23 -6.40
CA ILE A 23 15.86 2.51 -7.62
C ILE A 23 15.74 4.00 -7.90
N ALA A 24 16.88 4.68 -8.07
CA ALA A 24 16.92 6.06 -8.50
C ALA A 24 17.58 6.15 -9.88
N ASP A 25 16.92 6.83 -10.82
CA ASP A 25 17.43 7.08 -12.16
C ASP A 25 16.94 8.44 -12.65
N GLY A 26 17.89 9.33 -12.99
CA GLY A 26 17.60 10.70 -13.38
C GLY A 26 16.75 11.47 -12.36
N ASP A 27 15.59 11.94 -12.80
CA ASP A 27 14.61 12.65 -11.98
C ASP A 27 13.57 11.71 -11.33
N ARG A 28 13.80 10.38 -11.33
CA ARG A 28 12.85 9.41 -10.81
C ARG A 28 13.40 8.58 -9.66
N VAL A 29 12.50 8.26 -8.74
CA VAL A 29 12.72 7.27 -7.68
C VAL A 29 11.58 6.27 -7.73
N ILE A 30 11.91 4.99 -7.76
CA ILE A 30 10.97 3.87 -7.73
C ILE A 30 11.20 3.11 -6.43
N GLU A 31 10.13 2.90 -5.69
CA GLU A 31 10.12 2.12 -4.46
C GLU A 31 9.18 0.93 -4.63
N ARG A 32 9.64 -0.28 -4.34
CA ARG A 32 8.79 -1.46 -4.19
C ARG A 32 8.74 -1.85 -2.72
N THR A 33 7.54 -1.99 -2.16
CA THR A 33 7.33 -2.33 -0.76
C THR A 33 6.56 -3.64 -0.61
N GLN A 34 6.82 -4.33 0.50
CA GLN A 34 5.98 -5.41 1.00
C GLN A 34 5.36 -4.95 2.31
N THR A 35 4.04 -5.01 2.40
CA THR A 35 3.29 -4.52 3.54
C THR A 35 2.56 -5.65 4.26
N SER A 36 2.52 -5.59 5.59
CA SER A 36 1.76 -6.50 6.43
C SER A 36 0.96 -5.74 7.49
N ALA A 37 -0.23 -6.23 7.84
CA ALA A 37 -1.06 -5.66 8.90
C ALA A 37 -2.11 -6.66 9.42
N THR A 38 -2.79 -6.30 10.51
CA THR A 38 -4.01 -6.97 10.98
C THR A 38 -5.23 -6.15 10.57
N HIS A 39 -6.23 -6.79 9.96
CA HIS A 39 -7.47 -6.12 9.56
C HIS A 39 -8.39 -5.88 10.77
N THR A 40 -8.17 -4.76 11.46
CA THR A 40 -8.90 -4.37 12.69
C THR A 40 -9.96 -3.30 12.48
N GLY A 41 -9.89 -2.58 11.37
CA GLY A 41 -10.84 -1.55 10.96
C GLY A 41 -11.74 -1.97 9.81
N GLU A 42 -12.66 -1.11 9.39
CA GLU A 42 -13.47 -1.33 8.19
C GLU A 42 -12.68 -0.88 6.96
N PHE A 43 -12.51 -1.78 5.99
CA PHE A 43 -11.80 -1.47 4.76
C PHE A 43 -12.66 -1.74 3.54
N ASN A 44 -12.90 -0.72 2.71
CA ASN A 44 -13.73 -0.83 1.49
C ASN A 44 -15.12 -1.46 1.76
N GLY A 45 -15.75 -1.14 2.89
CA GLY A 45 -17.06 -1.70 3.29
C GLY A 45 -17.00 -3.13 3.83
N ILE A 46 -15.80 -3.68 4.03
CA ILE A 46 -15.59 -5.00 4.63
C ILE A 46 -15.35 -4.81 6.12
N SER A 47 -16.21 -5.42 6.94
CA SER A 47 -16.06 -5.41 8.39
C SER A 47 -14.72 -6.05 8.83
N PRO A 48 -14.14 -5.60 9.96
CA PRO A 48 -12.86 -6.11 10.45
C PRO A 48 -12.90 -7.63 10.64
N THR A 49 -11.94 -8.32 10.04
CA THR A 49 -11.89 -9.79 10.03
C THR A 49 -10.96 -10.36 11.10
N GLY A 50 -10.08 -9.52 11.68
CA GLY A 50 -9.04 -9.93 12.62
C GLY A 50 -7.93 -10.79 11.99
N LYS A 51 -7.93 -10.95 10.67
CA LYS A 51 -6.89 -11.71 9.96
C LYS A 51 -5.63 -10.87 9.78
N GLN A 52 -4.49 -11.55 9.83
CA GLN A 52 -3.24 -10.99 9.30
C GLN A 52 -3.30 -11.02 7.77
N VAL A 53 -2.96 -9.90 7.15
CA VAL A 53 -2.98 -9.70 5.70
C VAL A 53 -1.68 -9.07 5.24
N GLY A 54 -1.37 -9.23 3.96
CA GLY A 54 -0.26 -8.54 3.33
C GLY A 54 -0.52 -8.23 1.87
N TRP A 55 0.20 -7.24 1.35
CA TRP A 55 0.13 -6.84 -0.06
C TRP A 55 1.46 -6.23 -0.49
N THR A 56 1.61 -6.01 -1.80
CA THR A 56 2.77 -5.32 -2.37
C THR A 56 2.35 -4.03 -3.03
N GLU A 57 3.25 -3.06 -3.04
CA GLU A 57 3.04 -1.77 -3.67
C GLU A 57 4.28 -1.38 -4.47
N ILE A 58 4.06 -0.62 -5.55
CA ILE A 58 5.11 0.08 -6.27
C ILE A 58 4.73 1.57 -6.31
N HIS A 59 5.65 2.42 -5.87
CA HIS A 59 5.55 3.85 -6.00
C HIS A 59 6.61 4.35 -6.98
N ILE A 60 6.20 5.22 -7.89
CA ILE A 60 7.11 5.94 -8.79
C ILE A 60 6.95 7.42 -8.48
N TYR A 61 8.06 8.09 -8.20
CA TYR A 61 8.12 9.52 -7.93
C TYR A 61 8.92 10.20 -9.02
N ARG A 62 8.42 11.32 -9.56
CA ARG A 62 9.25 12.29 -10.29
C ARG A 62 9.64 13.42 -9.34
N LEU A 63 10.91 13.78 -9.34
CA LEU A 63 11.49 14.83 -8.52
C LEU A 63 11.77 16.09 -9.35
N GLU A 64 11.51 17.25 -8.77
CA GLU A 64 11.83 18.57 -9.32
C GLU A 64 12.20 19.49 -8.15
N ASP A 65 13.33 20.18 -8.23
CA ASP A 65 13.86 21.04 -7.16
C ASP A 65 13.90 20.38 -5.77
N GLY A 66 14.28 19.10 -5.73
CA GLY A 66 14.38 18.31 -4.51
C GLY A 66 13.03 17.94 -3.88
N LYS A 67 11.92 18.09 -4.61
CA LYS A 67 10.56 17.75 -4.15
C LYS A 67 9.90 16.76 -5.10
N ILE A 68 8.94 15.99 -4.58
CA ILE A 68 8.08 15.13 -5.41
C ILE A 68 7.14 16.03 -6.22
N ALA A 69 7.32 16.06 -7.53
CA ALA A 69 6.49 16.77 -8.48
C ALA A 69 5.32 15.90 -8.98
N GLU A 70 5.55 14.60 -9.17
CA GLU A 70 4.53 13.62 -9.55
C GLU A 70 4.70 12.31 -8.79
N GLN A 71 3.60 11.59 -8.60
CA GLN A 71 3.57 10.26 -7.99
C GLN A 71 2.60 9.37 -8.76
N TRP A 72 3.04 8.15 -9.07
CA TRP A 72 2.21 7.04 -9.52
C TRP A 72 2.30 5.89 -8.52
N SER A 73 1.25 5.08 -8.40
CA SER A 73 1.16 4.05 -7.37
C SER A 73 0.36 2.87 -7.91
N GLU A 74 0.91 1.67 -7.76
CA GLU A 74 0.25 0.41 -8.08
C GLU A 74 0.25 -0.47 -6.83
N ILE A 75 -0.91 -1.00 -6.47
CA ILE A 75 -1.13 -1.77 -5.24
C ILE A 75 -1.81 -3.08 -5.59
N ASP A 76 -1.38 -4.18 -4.99
CA ASP A 76 -2.07 -5.47 -5.08
C ASP A 76 -3.36 -5.48 -4.23
N LEU A 77 -4.32 -4.64 -4.61
CA LEU A 77 -5.61 -4.55 -3.95
C LEU A 77 -6.43 -5.83 -4.15
N LEU A 78 -6.32 -6.48 -5.31
CA LEU A 78 -7.02 -7.73 -5.58
C LEU A 78 -6.57 -8.83 -4.61
N GLY A 79 -5.26 -9.01 -4.42
CA GLY A 79 -4.71 -9.96 -3.47
C GLY A 79 -5.16 -9.69 -2.04
N LEU A 80 -5.26 -8.41 -1.65
CA LEU A 80 -5.80 -8.00 -0.36
C LEU A 80 -7.29 -8.37 -0.22
N LEU A 81 -8.12 -8.05 -1.22
CA LEU A 81 -9.57 -8.34 -1.19
C LEU A 81 -9.86 -9.84 -1.13
N VAL A 82 -9.03 -10.68 -1.77
CA VAL A 82 -9.12 -12.15 -1.65
C VAL A 82 -8.81 -12.62 -0.23
N GLN A 83 -7.75 -12.12 0.40
CA GLN A 83 -7.41 -12.46 1.79
C GLN A 83 -8.51 -12.06 2.78
N LEU A 84 -9.17 -10.92 2.52
CA LEU A 84 -10.31 -10.43 3.28
C LEU A 84 -11.60 -11.22 3.03
N GLY A 85 -11.65 -12.04 1.99
CA GLY A 85 -12.80 -12.86 1.62
C GLY A 85 -13.90 -12.11 0.88
N ALA A 86 -13.61 -10.91 0.36
CA ALA A 86 -14.55 -10.13 -0.45
C ALA A 86 -14.64 -10.64 -1.90
N ILE A 87 -13.56 -11.25 -2.39
CA ILE A 87 -13.49 -11.88 -3.71
C ILE A 87 -13.03 -13.34 -3.50
N PRO A 88 -13.65 -14.32 -4.17
CA PRO A 88 -13.16 -15.69 -4.14
C PRO A 88 -11.71 -15.78 -4.64
N GLY A 89 -10.89 -16.55 -3.94
CA GLY A 89 -9.56 -16.89 -4.43
C GLY A 89 -9.63 -17.84 -5.63
N PRO A 90 -8.53 -17.96 -6.39
CA PRO A 90 -8.37 -19.05 -7.36
C PRO A 90 -8.41 -20.44 -6.70
#